data_AF-A0A369W1R8-F1
#
_entry.id   AF-A0A369W1R8-F1
#
_cell.length_a   1.000
_cell.length_b   1.000
_cell.length_c   1.000
_cell.angle_alpha   90.00
_cell.angle_beta   90.00
_cell.angle_gamma   90.00
#
_symmetry.space_group_name_H-M   'P 1'
#
loop_
_entity.id
_entity.type
_entity.pdbx_description
1 polymer ?
#
loop_
_entity_poly.entity_id
_entity_poly.type
_entity_poly.pdbx_seq_one_letter_code
_entity_poly.pdbx_strand_id
1 'polypeptide(L)'
;MIPFVDAHIHLWELSRLRYAWLSPPFADDGPNGSVEAIARDYAPTDYRADLAKWNMVGAVHVDAGADAAHALLETEWLEGLAEETGLPTGLVAYAALDGADAADVLARQAAHGRVKGIRQIVNWHPHPQRTYGPRDVTRDEAWAAGYALLGRHRLSFDLQCYPGQMPGLVPLLERHPEVPVIVNHLGMPVLSDADGVADWRRGMAALAALPHVAVKLSGFGFLKRNWQAADILPFLAETVDLFGTNRCLFASDVPTDKLFASVDQTMETLGRFAAGFSEDEQRDLWGRNANRLYRLGLDL
;
A
#
# COMPACT_ATOMS: atom_id res chain seq x y z
N MET A 1 -4.72 3.11 -24.70
CA MET A 1 -3.94 3.01 -23.45
C MET A 1 -4.63 1.99 -22.57
N ILE A 2 -3.90 1.02 -22.02
CA ILE A 2 -4.49 -0.04 -21.17
C ILE A 2 -5.19 0.62 -19.97
N PRO A 3 -6.43 0.22 -19.63
CA PRO A 3 -7.11 0.71 -18.42
C PRO A 3 -6.26 0.47 -17.16
N PHE A 4 -6.07 1.53 -16.37
CA PHE A 4 -5.29 1.51 -15.14
C PHE A 4 -6.21 1.57 -13.92
N VAL A 5 -6.03 0.62 -13.00
CA VAL A 5 -6.58 0.72 -11.65
C VAL A 5 -5.43 0.97 -10.69
N ASP A 6 -5.39 2.17 -10.12
CA ASP A 6 -4.34 2.56 -9.19
C ASP A 6 -4.54 1.85 -7.85
N ALA A 7 -3.72 0.84 -7.56
CA ALA A 7 -3.93 0.00 -6.39
C ALA A 7 -3.54 0.69 -5.07
N HIS A 8 -2.94 1.89 -5.11
CA HIS A 8 -2.49 2.58 -3.91
C HIS A 8 -2.45 4.09 -4.11
N ILE A 9 -3.44 4.77 -3.57
CA ILE A 9 -3.48 6.23 -3.46
C ILE A 9 -3.81 6.63 -2.03
N HIS A 10 -3.59 7.91 -1.72
CA HIS A 10 -4.06 8.55 -0.52
C HIS A 10 -4.83 9.82 -0.88
N LEU A 11 -5.93 10.06 -0.18
CA LEU A 11 -6.67 11.31 -0.16
C LEU A 11 -6.69 11.81 1.27
N TRP A 12 -6.53 13.11 1.48
CA TRP A 12 -6.66 13.68 2.83
C TRP A 12 -7.16 15.12 2.80
N GLU A 13 -7.92 15.46 3.83
CA GLU A 13 -8.38 16.82 4.16
C GLU A 13 -7.88 17.13 5.58
N LEU A 14 -6.78 17.88 5.67
CA LEU A 14 -6.03 18.11 6.91
C LEU A 14 -6.80 18.95 7.93
N SER A 15 -7.81 19.70 7.46
CA SER A 15 -8.74 20.43 8.33
C SER A 15 -9.81 19.53 8.97
N ARG A 16 -10.08 18.35 8.39
CA ARG A 16 -11.11 17.41 8.83
C ARG A 16 -10.55 16.26 9.65
N LEU A 17 -9.45 15.68 9.20
CA LEU A 17 -8.82 14.52 9.80
C LEU A 17 -7.39 14.85 10.21
N ARG A 18 -6.98 14.29 11.35
CA ARG A 18 -5.64 14.47 11.89
C ARG A 18 -4.70 13.40 11.35
N TYR A 19 -3.65 13.84 10.67
CA TYR A 19 -2.52 13.02 10.24
C TYR A 19 -1.26 13.55 10.91
N ALA A 20 -0.80 12.88 11.97
CA ALA A 20 0.31 13.37 12.79
C ALA A 20 1.59 13.54 11.97
N TRP A 21 1.83 12.63 11.01
CA TRP A 21 3.01 12.66 10.15
C TRP A 21 2.97 13.80 9.11
N LEU A 22 1.79 14.34 8.77
CA LEU A 22 1.61 15.51 7.88
C LEU A 22 1.47 16.83 8.65
N SER A 23 1.81 16.85 9.94
CA SER A 23 1.72 18.05 10.78
C SER A 23 3.11 18.56 11.19
N PRO A 24 3.33 19.88 11.29
CA PRO A 24 4.59 20.40 11.83
C PRO A 24 4.83 19.96 13.29
N PRO A 25 6.10 19.80 13.71
CA PRO A 25 7.32 19.95 12.91
C PRO A 25 7.57 18.78 11.97
N PHE A 26 8.01 19.07 10.74
CA PHE A 26 8.36 18.04 9.76
C PHE A 26 9.76 17.49 10.02
N ALA A 27 9.88 16.16 10.08
CA ALA A 27 11.15 15.47 10.22
C ALA A 27 11.78 15.23 8.84
N ASP A 28 13.10 15.41 8.72
CA ASP A 28 13.84 15.24 7.45
C ASP A 28 14.60 13.90 7.37
N ASP A 29 14.66 13.19 8.49
CA ASP A 29 15.51 12.04 8.75
C ASP A 29 14.78 10.69 8.66
N GLY A 30 13.45 10.70 8.59
CA GLY A 30 12.63 9.51 8.35
C GLY A 30 12.72 8.99 6.90
N PRO A 31 12.12 7.83 6.61
CA PRO A 31 12.13 7.24 5.26
C PRO A 31 11.59 8.19 4.19
N ASN A 32 10.59 9.00 4.52
CA ASN A 32 10.01 9.98 3.62
C ASN A 32 10.87 11.24 3.40
N GLY A 33 11.80 11.53 4.32
CA GLY A 33 12.32 12.89 4.46
C GLY A 33 11.22 13.88 4.83
N SER A 34 11.45 15.17 4.53
CA SER A 34 10.45 16.20 4.79
C SER A 34 9.19 15.96 3.98
N VAL A 35 8.03 15.97 4.67
CA VAL A 35 6.72 15.81 4.01
C VAL A 35 6.00 17.14 3.79
N GLU A 36 6.64 18.28 4.09
CA GLU A 36 6.04 19.60 4.01
C GLU A 36 5.38 19.89 2.66
N ALA A 37 6.01 19.47 1.55
CA ALA A 37 5.51 19.71 0.19
C ALA A 37 4.17 19.02 -0.12
N ILE A 38 3.80 17.99 0.65
CA ILE A 38 2.56 17.24 0.52
C ILE A 38 1.62 17.42 1.73
N ALA A 39 2.04 18.17 2.75
CA ALA A 39 1.24 18.52 3.93
C ALA A 39 0.17 19.59 3.64
N ARG A 40 -0.69 19.28 2.67
CA ARG A 40 -1.85 20.06 2.23
C ARG A 40 -2.93 19.11 1.73
N ASP A 41 -4.17 19.59 1.69
CA ASP A 41 -5.29 18.79 1.18
C ASP A 41 -4.99 18.23 -0.21
N TYR A 42 -5.41 16.97 -0.42
CA TYR A 42 -5.26 16.28 -1.69
C TYR A 42 -6.57 15.53 -1.97
N ALA A 43 -7.36 16.10 -2.88
CA ALA A 43 -8.72 15.66 -3.19
C ALA A 43 -8.77 14.86 -4.50
N PRO A 44 -9.90 14.19 -4.81
CA PRO A 44 -10.08 13.51 -6.10
C PRO A 44 -9.83 14.38 -7.33
N THR A 45 -10.05 15.70 -7.24
CA THR A 45 -9.75 16.65 -8.33
C THR A 45 -8.26 16.78 -8.60
N ASP A 46 -7.43 16.86 -7.56
CA ASP A 46 -5.97 16.92 -7.67
C ASP A 46 -5.42 15.62 -8.23
N TYR A 47 -5.94 14.49 -7.72
CA TYR A 47 -5.60 13.17 -8.21
C TYR A 47 -5.90 13.00 -9.70
N ARG A 48 -7.09 13.41 -10.15
CA ARG A 48 -7.45 13.36 -11.58
C ARG A 48 -6.57 14.26 -12.44
N ALA A 49 -6.14 15.41 -11.92
CA ALA A 49 -5.23 16.30 -12.65
C ALA A 49 -3.83 15.67 -12.79
N ASP A 50 -3.31 15.08 -11.72
CA ASP A 50 -2.01 14.38 -11.72
C ASP A 50 -2.03 13.18 -12.69
N LEU A 51 -3.15 12.46 -12.79
CA LEU A 51 -3.29 11.26 -13.63
C LEU A 51 -3.91 11.55 -15.01
N ALA A 52 -4.05 12.82 -15.42
CA ALA A 52 -4.79 13.19 -16.64
C ALA A 52 -4.24 12.59 -17.94
N LYS A 53 -2.96 12.19 -17.97
CA LYS A 53 -2.32 11.53 -19.12
C LYS A 53 -2.53 10.01 -19.13
N TRP A 54 -3.07 9.44 -18.06
CA TRP A 54 -3.18 8.01 -17.83
C TRP A 54 -4.65 7.58 -17.89
N ASN A 55 -4.93 6.41 -18.48
CA ASN A 55 -6.29 5.87 -18.58
C ASN A 55 -6.74 5.27 -17.25
N MET A 56 -6.77 6.08 -16.20
CA MET A 56 -7.20 5.69 -14.87
C MET A 56 -8.73 5.50 -14.85
N VAL A 57 -9.14 4.27 -14.54
CA VAL A 57 -10.55 3.84 -14.50
C VAL A 57 -11.01 3.45 -13.10
N GLY A 58 -10.08 3.37 -12.14
CA GLY A 58 -10.38 3.17 -10.73
C GLY A 58 -9.16 3.42 -9.85
N ALA A 59 -9.40 3.60 -8.55
CA ALA A 59 -8.33 3.75 -7.57
C ALA A 59 -8.72 3.16 -6.21
N VAL A 60 -7.73 2.65 -5.49
CA VAL A 60 -7.87 2.14 -4.13
C VAL A 60 -7.21 3.10 -3.17
N HIS A 61 -8.00 3.81 -2.36
CA HIS A 61 -7.47 4.55 -1.23
C HIS A 61 -7.00 3.57 -0.18
N VAL A 62 -5.78 3.77 0.31
CA VAL A 62 -5.22 3.00 1.41
C VAL A 62 -5.08 3.95 2.58
N ASP A 63 -5.50 3.52 3.78
CA ASP A 63 -5.38 4.25 5.05
C ASP A 63 -4.13 5.12 5.04
N ALA A 64 -4.30 6.43 5.17
CA ALA A 64 -3.22 7.38 5.03
C ALA A 64 -2.46 7.64 6.35
N GLY A 65 -2.62 6.76 7.36
CA GLY A 65 -2.02 6.95 8.67
C GLY A 65 -2.70 8.06 9.46
N ALA A 66 -4.03 8.13 9.36
CA ALA A 66 -4.84 8.98 10.23
C ALA A 66 -4.64 8.58 11.70
N ASP A 67 -4.94 9.50 12.62
CA ASP A 67 -5.06 9.15 14.03
C ASP A 67 -6.00 7.94 14.19
N ALA A 68 -5.59 6.93 14.95
CA ALA A 68 -6.36 5.69 15.10
C ALA A 68 -7.80 5.94 15.60
N ALA A 69 -8.01 7.00 16.39
CA ALA A 69 -9.34 7.40 16.84
C ALA A 69 -10.26 7.89 15.70
N HIS A 70 -9.69 8.23 14.55
CA HIS A 70 -10.39 8.71 13.35
C HIS A 70 -10.53 7.65 12.25
N ALA A 71 -10.12 6.40 12.48
CA ALA A 71 -10.11 5.35 11.45
C ALA A 71 -11.46 5.16 10.73
N LEU A 72 -12.56 5.21 11.50
CA LEU A 72 -13.91 5.12 10.94
C LEU A 72 -14.36 6.45 10.32
N LEU A 73 -13.96 7.59 10.88
CA LEU A 73 -14.27 8.90 10.31
C LEU A 73 -13.61 9.08 8.93
N GLU A 74 -12.38 8.59 8.75
CA GLU A 74 -11.71 8.55 7.45
C GLU A 74 -12.51 7.72 6.45
N THR A 75 -12.98 6.54 6.86
CA THR A 75 -13.77 5.66 6.01
C THR A 75 -15.10 6.28 5.61
N GLU A 76 -15.85 6.84 6.57
CA GLU A 76 -17.13 7.52 6.34
C GLU A 76 -16.97 8.73 5.40
N TRP A 77 -15.91 9.51 5.58
CA TRP A 77 -15.60 10.64 4.70
C TRP A 77 -15.29 10.18 3.26
N LEU A 78 -14.47 9.16 3.10
CA LEU A 78 -14.09 8.64 1.79
C LEU A 78 -15.26 7.97 1.05
N GLU A 79 -16.19 7.33 1.77
CA GLU A 79 -17.46 6.86 1.18
C GLU A 79 -18.25 8.04 0.59
N GLY A 80 -18.39 9.13 1.32
CA GLY A 80 -19.03 10.35 0.83
C GLY A 80 -18.34 10.92 -0.43
N LEU A 81 -17.00 11.00 -0.43
CA LEU A 81 -16.25 11.40 -1.62
C LEU A 81 -16.47 10.46 -2.81
N ALA A 82 -16.56 9.15 -2.56
CA ALA A 82 -16.80 8.16 -3.60
C ALA A 82 -18.21 8.24 -4.18
N GLU A 83 -19.21 8.59 -3.38
CA GLU A 83 -20.57 8.88 -3.84
C GLU A 83 -20.63 10.13 -4.72
N GLU A 84 -19.92 11.19 -4.34
CA GLU A 84 -19.93 12.47 -5.06
C GLU A 84 -19.09 12.43 -6.34
N THR A 85 -17.92 11.77 -6.30
CA THR A 85 -16.88 11.91 -7.33
C THR A 85 -16.58 10.62 -8.09
N GLY A 86 -17.14 9.49 -7.64
CA GLY A 86 -16.81 8.14 -8.13
C GLY A 86 -15.45 7.61 -7.66
N LEU A 87 -14.71 8.35 -6.81
CA LEU A 87 -13.43 7.95 -6.24
C LEU A 87 -13.38 8.14 -4.72
N PRO A 88 -12.72 7.23 -3.99
CA PRO A 88 -12.02 6.03 -4.48
C PRO A 88 -13.00 4.88 -4.84
N THR A 89 -12.55 3.97 -5.70
CA THR A 89 -13.32 2.79 -6.12
C THR A 89 -13.36 1.72 -5.03
N GLY A 90 -12.28 1.62 -4.24
CA GLY A 90 -12.18 0.74 -3.08
C GLY A 90 -11.40 1.40 -1.95
N LEU A 91 -11.63 0.93 -0.73
CA LEU A 91 -10.99 1.40 0.48
C LEU A 91 -10.22 0.26 1.13
N VAL A 92 -9.01 0.54 1.54
CA VAL A 92 -8.26 -0.24 2.52
C VAL A 92 -8.20 0.62 3.78
N ALA A 93 -9.00 0.27 4.78
CA ALA A 93 -9.18 1.09 5.97
C ALA A 93 -8.15 0.77 7.06
N TYR A 94 -8.20 1.51 8.18
CA TYR A 94 -7.42 1.20 9.37
C TYR A 94 -8.25 0.46 10.42
N ALA A 95 -7.62 -0.48 11.10
CA ALA A 95 -8.08 -1.02 12.38
C ALA A 95 -6.87 -1.50 13.18
N ALA A 96 -6.73 -1.09 14.45
CA ALA A 96 -5.67 -1.56 15.34
C ALA A 96 -5.90 -3.03 15.69
N LEU A 97 -5.15 -3.94 15.09
CA LEU A 97 -5.39 -5.39 15.23
C LEU A 97 -5.01 -5.93 16.62
N ASP A 98 -4.15 -5.25 17.36
CA ASP A 98 -3.84 -5.55 18.76
C ASP A 98 -4.74 -4.80 19.76
N GLY A 99 -5.71 -4.01 19.27
CA GLY A 99 -6.67 -3.28 20.08
C GLY A 99 -7.69 -4.19 20.76
N ALA A 100 -8.09 -3.85 21.99
CA ALA A 100 -9.12 -4.59 22.72
C ALA A 100 -10.50 -4.56 22.03
N ASP A 101 -10.72 -3.55 21.19
CA ASP A 101 -11.91 -3.31 20.37
C ASP A 101 -11.74 -3.73 18.90
N ALA A 102 -10.63 -4.41 18.54
CA ALA A 102 -10.32 -4.78 17.15
C ALA A 102 -11.50 -5.49 16.46
N ALA A 103 -12.17 -6.40 17.16
CA ALA A 103 -13.33 -7.12 16.61
C ALA A 103 -14.51 -6.18 16.27
N ASP A 104 -14.79 -5.18 17.09
CA ASP A 104 -15.86 -4.20 16.84
C ASP A 104 -15.48 -3.27 15.69
N VAL A 105 -14.27 -2.72 15.72
CA VAL A 105 -13.77 -1.82 14.67
C VAL A 105 -13.77 -2.53 13.32
N LEU A 106 -13.29 -3.78 13.24
CA LEU A 106 -13.31 -4.56 12.01
C LEU A 106 -14.72 -4.83 11.49
N ALA A 107 -15.68 -5.14 12.38
CA ALA A 107 -17.07 -5.33 12.00
C ALA A 107 -17.70 -4.04 11.45
N ARG A 108 -17.39 -2.90 12.06
CA ARG A 108 -17.85 -1.57 11.61
C ARG A 108 -17.23 -1.19 10.27
N GLN A 109 -15.92 -1.38 10.10
CA GLN A 109 -15.25 -1.17 8.82
C GLN A 109 -15.86 -2.05 7.71
N ALA A 110 -16.08 -3.33 7.99
CA ALA A 110 -16.67 -4.26 7.04
C ALA A 110 -18.14 -3.96 6.68
N ALA A 111 -18.83 -3.11 7.45
CA ALA A 111 -20.18 -2.66 7.11
C ALA A 111 -20.19 -1.66 5.94
N HIS A 112 -19.05 -1.03 5.64
CA HIS A 112 -18.89 -0.15 4.49
C HIS A 112 -18.53 -0.97 3.25
N GLY A 113 -19.42 -0.98 2.24
CA GLY A 113 -19.29 -1.84 1.08
C GLY A 113 -18.03 -1.59 0.23
N ARG A 114 -17.45 -0.38 0.27
CA ARG A 114 -16.18 -0.09 -0.42
C ARG A 114 -14.97 -0.52 0.38
N VAL A 115 -15.08 -0.86 1.66
CA VAL A 115 -13.96 -1.41 2.43
C VAL A 115 -13.66 -2.83 1.97
N LYS A 116 -12.47 -3.01 1.39
CA LYS A 116 -11.97 -4.26 0.82
C LYS A 116 -10.84 -4.86 1.64
N GLY A 117 -10.21 -4.08 2.49
CA GLY A 117 -9.11 -4.57 3.32
C GLY A 117 -8.79 -3.65 4.47
N ILE A 118 -7.81 -4.06 5.25
CA ILE A 118 -7.22 -3.30 6.34
C ILE A 118 -5.73 -3.12 6.07
N ARG A 119 -5.22 -1.92 6.30
CA ARG A 119 -3.79 -1.63 6.32
C ARG A 119 -3.30 -1.60 7.76
N GLN A 120 -2.08 -2.10 7.97
CA GLN A 120 -1.28 -1.76 9.13
C GLN A 120 0.14 -1.39 8.68
N ILE A 121 0.64 -0.26 9.17
CA ILE A 121 2.03 0.15 9.04
C ILE A 121 2.78 -0.38 10.27
N VAL A 122 3.50 -1.49 10.08
CA VAL A 122 4.15 -2.23 11.18
C VAL A 122 5.68 -2.20 11.09
N ASN A 123 6.23 -1.26 10.31
CA ASN A 123 7.66 -1.09 10.11
C ASN A 123 8.41 -0.98 11.44
N TRP A 124 9.25 -1.99 11.71
CA TRP A 124 10.11 -2.05 12.87
C TRP A 124 11.57 -2.20 12.45
N HIS A 125 12.43 -1.34 12.99
CA HIS A 125 13.84 -1.29 12.64
C HIS A 125 14.70 -0.90 13.87
N PRO A 126 15.93 -1.43 14.02
CA PRO A 126 16.81 -1.02 15.12
C PRO A 126 17.11 0.48 15.15
N HIS A 127 17.10 1.14 13.99
CA HIS A 127 17.23 2.59 13.87
C HIS A 127 15.90 3.30 14.22
N PRO A 128 15.84 4.14 15.28
CA PRO A 128 14.60 4.73 15.77
C PRO A 128 13.81 5.55 14.73
N GLN A 129 14.50 6.31 13.88
CA GLN A 129 13.87 7.11 12.80
C GLN A 129 13.16 6.28 11.72
N ARG A 130 13.36 4.95 11.71
CA ARG A 130 12.70 4.03 10.78
C ARG A 130 11.61 3.20 11.46
N THR A 131 11.37 3.42 12.74
CA THR A 131 10.40 2.65 13.51
C THR A 131 9.11 3.43 13.66
N TYR A 132 7.99 2.82 13.27
CA TYR A 132 6.69 3.49 13.14
C TYR A 132 5.79 3.30 14.37
N GLY A 133 6.24 2.54 15.36
CA GLY A 133 5.51 2.27 16.59
C GLY A 133 6.44 1.99 17.77
N PRO A 134 5.91 1.81 18.98
CA PRO A 134 6.74 1.61 20.18
C PRO A 134 7.40 0.22 20.26
N ARG A 135 6.93 -0.74 19.44
CA ARG A 135 7.37 -2.15 19.45
C ARG A 135 7.09 -2.82 18.10
N ASP A 136 7.72 -3.96 17.86
CA ASP A 136 7.43 -4.82 16.71
C ASP A 136 6.14 -5.62 16.93
N VAL A 137 5.01 -5.10 16.45
CA VAL A 137 3.70 -5.72 16.68
C VAL A 137 3.50 -7.05 15.94
N THR A 138 4.33 -7.34 14.93
CA THR A 138 4.24 -8.57 14.13
C THR A 138 4.56 -9.83 14.95
N ARG A 139 5.12 -9.65 16.15
CA ARG A 139 5.51 -10.72 17.07
C ARG A 139 4.48 -10.97 18.17
N ASP A 140 3.37 -10.26 18.16
CA ASP A 140 2.38 -10.34 19.23
C ASP A 140 1.23 -11.28 18.92
N GLU A 141 0.87 -12.08 19.92
CA GLU A 141 -0.31 -12.92 19.87
C GLU A 141 -1.62 -12.12 19.77
N ALA A 142 -1.69 -10.94 20.40
CA ALA A 142 -2.87 -10.08 20.30
C ALA A 142 -3.08 -9.57 18.86
N TRP A 143 -2.01 -9.11 18.23
CA TRP A 143 -2.03 -8.67 16.84
C TRP A 143 -2.37 -9.81 15.88
N ALA A 144 -1.76 -10.99 16.09
CA ALA A 144 -2.06 -12.21 15.35
C ALA A 144 -3.54 -12.63 15.50
N ALA A 145 -4.12 -12.51 16.70
CA ALA A 145 -5.52 -12.79 16.94
C ALA A 145 -6.44 -11.80 16.20
N GLY A 146 -6.11 -10.51 16.15
CA GLY A 146 -6.84 -9.51 15.36
C GLY A 146 -6.72 -9.75 13.86
N TYR A 147 -5.53 -10.10 13.37
CA TYR A 147 -5.32 -10.48 11.96
C TYR A 147 -6.21 -11.65 11.53
N ALA A 148 -6.36 -12.68 12.39
CA ALA A 148 -7.24 -13.82 12.13
C ALA A 148 -8.72 -13.43 11.96
N LEU A 149 -9.16 -12.28 12.49
CA LEU A 149 -10.54 -11.80 12.34
C LEU A 149 -10.83 -11.27 10.92
N LEU A 150 -9.81 -10.86 10.16
CA LEU A 150 -9.98 -10.33 8.81
C LEU A 150 -10.69 -11.32 7.88
N GLY A 151 -10.36 -12.61 7.99
CA GLY A 151 -10.97 -13.68 7.20
C GLY A 151 -12.48 -13.81 7.42
N ARG A 152 -12.96 -13.52 8.63
CA ARG A 152 -14.40 -13.54 8.96
C ARG A 152 -15.20 -12.48 8.21
N HIS A 153 -14.55 -11.37 7.88
CA HIS A 153 -15.13 -10.23 7.18
C HIS A 153 -14.78 -10.19 5.69
N ARG A 154 -14.04 -11.19 5.17
CA ARG A 154 -13.55 -11.22 3.78
C ARG A 154 -12.74 -9.96 3.43
N LEU A 155 -11.96 -9.47 4.38
CA LEU A 155 -11.05 -8.33 4.21
C LEU A 155 -9.68 -8.83 3.75
N SER A 156 -9.06 -8.11 2.81
CA SER A 156 -7.64 -8.27 2.53
C SER A 156 -6.78 -7.57 3.59
N PHE A 157 -5.48 -7.86 3.59
CA PHE A 157 -4.52 -7.22 4.47
C PHE A 157 -3.41 -6.55 3.65
N ASP A 158 -3.37 -5.22 3.70
CA ASP A 158 -2.30 -4.43 3.13
C ASP A 158 -1.17 -4.29 4.15
N LEU A 159 -0.09 -5.04 3.90
CA LEU A 159 1.06 -5.15 4.79
C LEU A 159 2.12 -4.13 4.37
N GLN A 160 2.38 -3.15 5.24
CA GLN A 160 3.60 -2.34 5.17
C GLN A 160 4.53 -2.73 6.32
N CYS A 161 5.66 -3.35 5.99
CA CYS A 161 6.70 -3.77 6.95
C CYS A 161 8.07 -3.70 6.26
N TYR A 162 9.14 -3.89 7.03
CA TYR A 162 10.47 -4.07 6.44
C TYR A 162 10.79 -5.52 6.13
N PRO A 163 11.70 -5.78 5.17
CA PRO A 163 12.04 -7.13 4.75
C PRO A 163 12.46 -8.08 5.88
N GLY A 164 13.18 -7.57 6.88
CA GLY A 164 13.64 -8.37 8.02
C GLY A 164 12.50 -8.97 8.86
N GLN A 165 11.30 -8.38 8.82
CA GLN A 165 10.11 -8.89 9.53
C GLN A 165 9.41 -10.01 8.76
N MET A 166 9.54 -10.04 7.43
CA MET A 166 8.73 -10.89 6.55
C MET A 166 8.86 -12.40 6.82
N PRO A 167 10.05 -12.99 7.05
CA PRO A 167 10.13 -14.41 7.37
C PRO A 167 9.41 -14.79 8.67
N GLY A 168 9.36 -13.87 9.65
CA GLY A 168 8.66 -14.08 10.91
C GLY A 168 7.14 -14.05 10.78
N LEU A 169 6.61 -13.38 9.75
CA LEU A 169 5.19 -13.31 9.45
C LEU A 169 4.66 -14.58 8.76
N VAL A 170 5.50 -15.31 8.02
CA VAL A 170 5.09 -16.50 7.23
C VAL A 170 4.22 -17.48 8.02
N PRO A 171 4.60 -17.93 9.24
CA PRO A 171 3.77 -18.90 9.97
C PRO A 171 2.37 -18.38 10.31
N LEU A 172 2.18 -17.08 10.49
CA LEU A 172 0.86 -16.49 10.72
C LEU A 172 0.05 -16.47 9.43
N LEU A 173 0.62 -15.95 8.34
CA LEU A 173 -0.06 -15.84 7.06
C LEU A 173 -0.43 -17.22 6.49
N GLU A 174 0.43 -18.22 6.66
CA GLU A 174 0.17 -19.62 6.27
C GLU A 174 -1.05 -20.23 6.96
N ARG A 175 -1.36 -19.82 8.21
CA ARG A 175 -2.53 -20.31 8.94
C ARG A 175 -3.85 -19.67 8.49
N HIS A 176 -3.77 -18.58 7.74
CA HIS A 176 -4.93 -17.79 7.30
C HIS A 176 -4.93 -17.56 5.78
N PRO A 177 -4.87 -18.62 4.96
CA PRO A 177 -4.83 -18.48 3.51
C PRO A 177 -6.11 -17.84 2.92
N GLU A 178 -7.18 -17.73 3.71
CA GLU A 178 -8.41 -17.01 3.38
C GLU A 178 -8.27 -15.48 3.38
N VAL A 179 -7.19 -14.93 3.93
CA VAL A 179 -6.92 -13.48 3.97
C VAL A 179 -5.91 -13.14 2.88
N PRO A 180 -6.32 -12.52 1.75
CA PRO A 180 -5.37 -12.05 0.75
C PRO A 180 -4.43 -11.02 1.36
N VAL A 181 -3.13 -11.16 1.15
CA VAL A 181 -2.13 -10.22 1.65
C VAL A 181 -1.55 -9.45 0.48
N ILE A 182 -1.47 -8.13 0.59
CA ILE A 182 -0.91 -7.25 -0.43
C ILE A 182 0.27 -6.49 0.19
N VAL A 183 1.48 -6.89 -0.14
CA VAL A 183 2.71 -6.26 0.31
C VAL A 183 2.83 -4.88 -0.35
N ASN A 184 3.03 -3.85 0.46
CA ASN A 184 3.15 -2.47 -0.02
C ASN A 184 4.58 -2.18 -0.54
N HIS A 185 4.67 -1.29 -1.53
CA HIS A 185 5.90 -0.62 -1.98
C HIS A 185 7.12 -1.50 -2.26
N LEU A 186 6.98 -2.54 -3.09
CA LEU A 186 8.04 -3.52 -3.38
C LEU A 186 8.60 -4.20 -2.12
N GLY A 187 7.85 -4.23 -1.02
CA GLY A 187 8.35 -4.76 0.25
C GLY A 187 9.34 -3.85 0.97
N MET A 188 9.37 -2.55 0.65
CA MET A 188 10.18 -1.51 1.29
C MET A 188 11.67 -1.89 1.50
N PRO A 189 12.43 -2.15 0.42
CA PRO A 189 13.86 -2.44 0.53
C PRO A 189 14.61 -1.31 1.25
N VAL A 190 15.51 -1.67 2.17
CA VAL A 190 16.29 -0.72 2.97
C VAL A 190 17.74 -0.70 2.48
N LEU A 191 17.99 -0.07 1.33
CA LEU A 191 19.28 -0.17 0.62
C LEU A 191 20.47 0.52 1.31
N SER A 192 20.21 1.30 2.34
CA SER A 192 21.25 1.98 3.12
C SER A 192 21.88 1.08 4.18
N ASP A 193 21.27 -0.07 4.46
CA ASP A 193 21.85 -1.09 5.33
C ASP A 193 22.82 -1.96 4.53
N ALA A 194 23.88 -2.46 5.17
CA ALA A 194 24.94 -3.20 4.50
C ALA A 194 24.43 -4.42 3.72
N ASP A 195 23.45 -5.15 4.28
CA ASP A 195 22.84 -6.34 3.68
C ASP A 195 21.43 -6.09 3.10
N GLY A 196 21.04 -4.82 2.93
CA GLY A 196 19.65 -4.42 2.64
C GLY A 196 19.02 -5.10 1.41
N VAL A 197 19.79 -5.30 0.34
CA VAL A 197 19.32 -6.04 -0.86
C VAL A 197 19.12 -7.52 -0.54
N ALA A 198 20.06 -8.14 0.17
CA ALA A 198 19.96 -9.56 0.51
C ALA A 198 18.78 -9.81 1.46
N ASP A 199 18.53 -8.90 2.40
CA ASP A 199 17.42 -8.96 3.34
C ASP A 199 16.08 -8.81 2.62
N TRP A 200 16.00 -7.85 1.70
CA TRP A 200 14.88 -7.68 0.79
C TRP A 200 14.57 -8.96 0.00
N ARG A 201 15.57 -9.56 -0.65
CA ARG A 201 15.41 -10.82 -1.39
C ARG A 201 14.86 -11.94 -0.52
N ARG A 202 15.43 -12.14 0.68
CA ARG A 202 14.98 -13.19 1.60
C ARG A 202 13.55 -12.96 2.07
N GLY A 203 13.19 -11.73 2.42
CA GLY A 203 11.83 -11.39 2.85
C GLY A 203 10.80 -11.57 1.73
N MET A 204 11.09 -11.03 0.54
CA MET A 204 10.21 -11.14 -0.62
C MET A 204 10.03 -12.58 -1.08
N ALA A 205 11.10 -13.39 -1.12
CA ALA A 205 11.00 -14.80 -1.47
C ALA A 205 10.18 -15.60 -0.44
N ALA A 206 10.32 -15.29 0.85
CA ALA A 206 9.53 -15.92 1.91
C ALA A 206 8.03 -15.66 1.74
N LEU A 207 7.64 -14.42 1.43
CA LEU A 207 6.24 -14.08 1.18
C LEU A 207 5.73 -14.59 -0.18
N ALA A 208 6.57 -14.58 -1.22
CA ALA A 208 6.20 -15.06 -2.55
C ALA A 208 5.84 -16.55 -2.59
N ALA A 209 6.40 -17.34 -1.67
CA ALA A 209 6.08 -18.76 -1.48
C ALA A 209 4.62 -19.00 -1.08
N LEU A 210 3.93 -17.97 -0.56
CA LEU A 210 2.53 -18.04 -0.17
C LEU A 210 1.62 -17.61 -1.34
N PRO A 211 0.73 -18.48 -1.85
CA PRO A 211 -0.03 -18.22 -3.08
C PRO A 211 -1.07 -17.11 -2.94
N HIS A 212 -1.49 -16.78 -1.71
CA HIS A 212 -2.45 -15.72 -1.41
C HIS A 212 -1.77 -14.35 -1.15
N VAL A 213 -0.44 -14.27 -1.28
CA VAL A 213 0.31 -13.01 -1.15
C VAL A 213 0.62 -12.42 -2.52
N ALA A 214 0.29 -11.14 -2.66
CA ALA A 214 0.57 -10.28 -3.81
C ALA A 214 1.40 -9.06 -3.38
N VAL A 215 1.86 -8.27 -4.34
CA VAL A 215 2.74 -7.12 -4.09
C VAL A 215 2.39 -5.92 -4.98
N LYS A 216 2.40 -4.74 -4.38
CA LYS A 216 2.31 -3.45 -5.09
C LYS A 216 3.68 -3.01 -5.56
N LEU A 217 3.77 -2.71 -6.85
CA LEU A 217 4.92 -2.13 -7.52
C LEU A 217 4.80 -0.60 -7.45
N SER A 218 5.15 -0.03 -6.31
CA SER A 218 5.03 1.40 -5.98
C SER A 218 6.06 1.85 -4.94
N GLY A 219 6.00 3.12 -4.50
CA GLY A 219 6.79 3.64 -3.39
C GLY A 219 8.29 3.67 -3.70
N PHE A 220 8.65 4.09 -4.91
CA PHE A 220 10.03 4.01 -5.41
C PHE A 220 10.99 4.93 -4.65
N GLY A 221 10.45 6.00 -4.05
CA GLY A 221 11.22 6.90 -3.21
C GLY A 221 11.79 6.27 -1.95
N PHE A 222 11.11 5.25 -1.40
CA PHE A 222 11.58 4.51 -0.22
C PHE A 222 12.86 3.72 -0.51
N LEU A 223 13.01 3.25 -1.76
CA LEU A 223 14.21 2.57 -2.24
C LEU A 223 15.35 3.58 -2.41
N LYS A 224 15.06 4.71 -3.07
CA LYS A 224 16.02 5.80 -3.30
C LYS A 224 15.27 7.11 -3.57
N ARG A 225 15.53 8.14 -2.77
CA ARG A 225 14.81 9.43 -2.85
C ARG A 225 14.89 10.12 -4.22
N ASN A 226 16.02 10.04 -4.91
CA ASN A 226 16.24 10.63 -6.23
C ASN A 226 16.34 9.57 -7.34
N TRP A 227 15.52 8.52 -7.22
CA TRP A 227 15.55 7.37 -8.11
C TRP A 227 15.40 7.78 -9.59
N GLN A 228 16.03 6.99 -10.45
CA GLN A 228 15.83 6.97 -11.89
C GLN A 228 15.30 5.60 -12.29
N ALA A 229 14.69 5.47 -13.48
CA ALA A 229 14.15 4.19 -13.94
C ALA A 229 15.16 3.03 -13.83
N ALA A 230 16.45 3.28 -14.10
CA ALA A 230 17.50 2.27 -13.99
C ALA A 230 17.74 1.75 -12.56
N ASP A 231 17.41 2.54 -11.52
CA ASP A 231 17.49 2.10 -10.12
C ASP A 231 16.33 1.16 -9.77
N ILE A 232 15.16 1.35 -10.39
CA ILE A 232 13.89 0.69 -10.03
C ILE A 232 13.65 -0.58 -10.84
N LEU A 233 13.96 -0.57 -12.14
CA LEU A 233 13.70 -1.69 -13.05
C LEU A 233 14.25 -3.04 -12.56
N PRO A 234 15.46 -3.15 -11.95
CA PRO A 234 15.94 -4.42 -11.42
C PRO A 234 15.05 -5.00 -10.30
N PHE A 235 14.54 -4.15 -9.41
CA PHE A 235 13.66 -4.57 -8.31
C PHE A 235 12.27 -4.95 -8.82
N LEU A 236 11.76 -4.25 -9.84
CA LEU A 236 10.52 -4.65 -10.52
C LEU A 236 10.66 -6.03 -11.16
N ALA A 237 11.74 -6.26 -11.90
CA ALA A 237 12.00 -7.54 -12.57
C ALA A 237 12.08 -8.69 -11.54
N GLU A 238 12.91 -8.54 -10.51
CA GLU A 238 13.07 -9.58 -9.49
C GLU A 238 11.79 -9.80 -8.66
N THR A 239 11.00 -8.75 -8.43
CA THR A 239 9.68 -8.91 -7.80
C THR A 239 8.72 -9.71 -8.68
N VAL A 240 8.65 -9.40 -9.98
CA VAL A 240 7.79 -10.16 -10.91
C VAL A 240 8.28 -11.58 -11.10
N ASP A 241 9.58 -11.83 -11.10
CA ASP A 241 10.14 -13.20 -11.17
C ASP A 241 9.72 -14.05 -9.95
N LEU A 242 9.65 -13.45 -8.76
CA LEU A 242 9.22 -14.13 -7.54
C LEU A 242 7.69 -14.35 -7.48
N PHE A 243 6.91 -13.33 -7.82
CA PHE A 243 5.47 -13.33 -7.59
C PHE A 243 4.67 -13.79 -8.82
N GLY A 244 5.20 -13.61 -10.02
CA GLY A 244 4.46 -13.68 -11.27
C GLY A 244 3.62 -12.42 -11.51
N THR A 245 3.39 -12.11 -12.78
CA THR A 245 2.60 -10.94 -13.21
C THR A 245 1.18 -10.93 -12.63
N ASN A 246 0.58 -12.10 -12.39
CA ASN A 246 -0.75 -12.28 -11.81
C ASN A 246 -0.84 -11.97 -10.29
N ARG A 247 0.27 -11.64 -9.63
CA ARG A 247 0.32 -11.24 -8.22
C ARG A 247 1.03 -9.91 -8.00
N CYS A 248 1.28 -9.16 -9.08
CA CYS A 248 1.86 -7.82 -9.02
C CYS A 248 0.83 -6.76 -9.43
N LEU A 249 0.79 -5.64 -8.71
CA LEU A 249 -0.13 -4.53 -8.97
C LEU A 249 0.65 -3.25 -9.18
N PHE A 250 0.41 -2.54 -10.28
CA PHE A 250 0.92 -1.17 -10.41
C PHE A 250 0.16 -0.22 -9.48
N ALA A 251 0.88 0.70 -8.86
CA ALA A 251 0.29 1.77 -8.08
C ALA A 251 1.20 2.99 -8.01
N SER A 252 0.60 4.16 -7.82
CA SER A 252 1.32 5.43 -7.87
C SER A 252 1.82 5.92 -6.51
N ASP A 253 1.17 5.51 -5.40
CA ASP A 253 1.43 6.00 -4.03
C ASP A 253 1.29 7.53 -3.90
N VAL A 254 0.48 8.16 -4.75
CA VAL A 254 0.26 9.61 -4.70
C VAL A 254 -0.66 9.98 -3.53
N PRO A 255 -0.43 11.14 -2.89
CA PRO A 255 0.60 12.12 -3.22
C PRO A 255 1.95 11.87 -2.53
N THR A 256 2.11 10.81 -1.73
CA THR A 256 3.37 10.51 -1.01
C THR A 256 4.57 10.44 -1.95
N ASP A 257 4.47 9.68 -3.04
CA ASP A 257 5.59 9.50 -3.97
C ASP A 257 5.96 10.79 -4.75
N LYS A 258 5.09 11.82 -4.70
CA LYS A 258 5.38 13.17 -5.26
C LYS A 258 6.53 13.88 -4.55
N LEU A 259 6.93 13.41 -3.37
CA LEU A 259 8.15 13.86 -2.69
C LEU A 259 9.44 13.51 -3.46
N PHE A 260 9.39 12.50 -4.33
CA PHE A 260 10.57 11.90 -4.93
C PHE A 260 10.61 12.04 -6.45
N ALA A 261 9.44 11.98 -7.09
CA ALA A 261 9.30 12.04 -8.54
C ALA A 261 7.94 12.59 -8.95
N SER A 262 7.82 13.05 -10.21
CA SER A 262 6.49 13.33 -10.76
C SER A 262 5.72 12.02 -10.97
N VAL A 263 4.39 12.12 -10.94
CA VAL A 263 3.52 10.96 -11.26
C VAL A 263 3.85 10.39 -12.63
N ASP A 264 4.04 11.26 -13.63
CA ASP A 264 4.42 10.83 -14.97
C ASP A 264 5.72 10.03 -14.99
N GLN A 265 6.74 10.41 -14.21
CA GLN A 265 7.99 9.65 -14.13
C GLN A 265 7.76 8.24 -13.56
N THR A 266 6.95 8.11 -12.50
CA THR A 266 6.56 6.81 -11.92
C THR A 266 5.83 5.96 -12.95
N MET A 267 4.80 6.52 -13.58
CA MET A 267 3.95 5.81 -14.52
C MET A 267 4.66 5.45 -15.83
N GLU A 268 5.55 6.31 -16.34
CA GLU A 268 6.40 6.02 -17.50
C GLU A 268 7.43 4.92 -17.19
N THR A 269 7.96 4.88 -15.97
CA THR A 269 8.86 3.82 -15.52
C THR A 269 8.14 2.47 -15.47
N LEU A 270 6.93 2.44 -14.92
CA LEU A 270 6.05 1.27 -14.93
C LEU A 270 5.68 0.86 -16.36
N GLY A 271 5.36 1.81 -17.24
CA GLY A 271 5.07 1.56 -18.66
C GLY A 271 6.25 0.99 -19.43
N ARG A 272 7.47 1.48 -19.20
CA ARG A 272 8.71 0.92 -19.76
C ARG A 272 8.93 -0.52 -19.30
N PHE A 273 8.67 -0.80 -18.03
CA PHE A 273 8.77 -2.15 -17.49
C PHE A 273 7.72 -3.08 -18.12
N ALA A 274 6.46 -2.64 -18.19
CA ALA A 274 5.34 -3.40 -18.73
C ALA A 274 5.51 -3.76 -20.21
N ALA A 275 6.21 -2.94 -20.99
CA ALA A 275 6.42 -3.15 -22.42
C ALA A 275 7.16 -4.46 -22.77
N GLY A 276 7.82 -5.09 -21.80
CA GLY A 276 8.45 -6.40 -21.97
C GLY A 276 7.52 -7.61 -21.88
N PHE A 277 6.26 -7.43 -21.46
CA PHE A 277 5.30 -8.50 -21.21
C PHE A 277 4.24 -8.60 -22.31
N SER A 278 3.52 -9.72 -22.37
CA SER A 278 2.37 -9.89 -23.26
C SER A 278 1.22 -8.93 -22.92
N GLU A 279 0.29 -8.71 -23.85
CA GLU A 279 -0.85 -7.80 -23.61
C GLU A 279 -1.69 -8.24 -22.40
N ASP A 280 -1.91 -9.55 -22.22
CA ASP A 280 -2.67 -10.06 -21.08
C ASP A 280 -1.95 -9.84 -19.75
N GLU A 281 -0.65 -10.08 -19.69
CA GLU A 281 0.16 -9.79 -18.50
C GLU A 281 0.21 -8.29 -18.19
N GLN A 282 0.26 -7.45 -19.23
CA GLN A 282 0.17 -6.00 -19.05
C GLN A 282 -1.19 -5.63 -18.45
N ARG A 283 -2.30 -6.20 -18.92
CA ARG A 283 -3.64 -5.95 -18.34
C ARG A 283 -3.74 -6.41 -16.89
N ASP A 284 -3.08 -7.51 -16.53
CA ASP A 284 -2.96 -7.98 -15.15
C ASP A 284 -2.26 -6.96 -14.26
N LEU A 285 -1.07 -6.50 -14.67
CA LEU A 285 -0.28 -5.51 -13.95
C LEU A 285 -0.99 -4.15 -13.83
N TRP A 286 -1.60 -3.68 -14.93
CA TRP A 286 -2.25 -2.37 -15.00
C TRP A 286 -3.60 -2.32 -14.29
N GLY A 287 -4.36 -3.40 -14.17
CA GLY A 287 -5.65 -3.26 -13.50
C GLY A 287 -6.40 -4.52 -13.11
N ARG A 288 -6.28 -5.62 -13.86
CA ARG A 288 -7.08 -6.83 -13.55
C ARG A 288 -6.71 -7.42 -12.18
N ASN A 289 -5.45 -7.34 -11.76
CA ASN A 289 -5.06 -7.81 -10.42
C ASN A 289 -5.65 -6.95 -9.32
N ALA A 290 -5.59 -5.62 -9.43
CA ALA A 290 -6.20 -4.72 -8.45
C ALA A 290 -7.72 -4.93 -8.38
N ASN A 291 -8.38 -5.00 -9.54
CA ASN A 291 -9.82 -5.25 -9.64
C ASN A 291 -10.23 -6.58 -8.99
N ARG A 292 -9.47 -7.65 -9.23
CA ARG A 292 -9.71 -8.98 -8.65
C ARG A 292 -9.44 -9.03 -7.15
N LEU A 293 -8.25 -8.59 -6.72
CA LEU A 293 -7.80 -8.71 -5.33
C LEU A 293 -8.64 -7.83 -4.40
N TYR A 294 -9.01 -6.63 -4.85
CA TYR A 294 -9.89 -5.72 -4.09
C TYR A 294 -11.38 -5.87 -4.44
N ARG A 295 -11.77 -6.80 -5.33
CA ARG A 295 -13.18 -7.10 -5.63
C ARG A 295 -13.95 -5.82 -6.04
N LEU A 296 -13.39 -5.06 -6.98
CA LEU A 296 -13.90 -3.75 -7.38
C LEU A 296 -15.05 -3.84 -8.39
N GLY A 297 -15.16 -4.94 -9.14
CA GLY A 297 -16.27 -5.17 -10.07
C GLY A 297 -16.21 -4.33 -11.34
N LEU A 298 -15.02 -3.87 -11.74
CA LEU A 298 -14.79 -3.15 -12.99
C LEU A 298 -14.71 -4.11 -14.18
N ASP A 299 -15.05 -3.64 -15.39
CA ASP A 299 -14.93 -4.38 -16.65
C ASP A 299 -13.63 -3.97 -17.37
N LEU A 300 -12.61 -4.86 -17.43
CA LEU A 300 -11.20 -4.58 -17.82
C LEU A 300 -10.56 -5.58 -18.79
#